data_AF-A0A2I6QI47-F1
#
_entry.id   AF-A0A2I6QI47-F1
#
_cell.length_a   1.000
_cell.length_b   1.000
_cell.length_c   1.000
_cell.angle_alpha   90.00
_cell.angle_beta   90.00
_cell.angle_gamma   90.00
#
_symmetry.space_group_name_H-M   'P 1'
#
loop_
_entity.id
_entity.type
_entity.pdbx_description
1 polymer ?
#
loop_
_entity_poly.entity_id
_entity_poly.type
_entity_poly.pdbx_seq_one_letter_code
_entity_poly.pdbx_strand_id
1 'polypeptide(L)'
;MNDLQDFLRLSYAELEELNLCAKEQRLNRVPVHQIQEERLRYLTDEKRIKAVTVLFSDLEGRLHMLDYDKKFLIKSWDNLTFDGSSIRGFTAQRESDLRLHMDWPAFYWAPADIFGAGKILIFGEVIDKDGTPYSADIRGVLKASPTACTIPTAIP
;
A
#
# COMPACT_ATOMS: atom_id res chain seq x y z
N MET A 1 27.22 -12.36 -14.26
CA MET A 1 25.80 -12.52 -14.62
C MET A 1 25.36 -13.85 -14.01
N ASN A 2 24.53 -13.83 -12.97
CA ASN A 2 24.11 -15.03 -12.24
C ASN A 2 22.69 -15.36 -12.68
N ASP A 3 22.56 -16.37 -13.53
CA ASP A 3 21.41 -16.73 -14.37
C ASP A 3 20.27 -17.43 -13.60
N LEU A 4 20.20 -17.28 -12.28
CA LEU A 4 19.25 -18.00 -11.43
C LEU A 4 18.14 -17.10 -10.85
N GLN A 5 18.19 -15.79 -11.12
CA GLN A 5 17.31 -14.79 -10.52
C GLN A 5 16.96 -13.69 -11.54
N ASP A 6 16.05 -13.98 -12.48
CA ASP A 6 15.44 -12.98 -13.39
C ASP A 6 14.44 -12.12 -12.61
N PHE A 7 14.96 -11.26 -11.74
CA PHE A 7 14.15 -10.31 -10.98
C PHE A 7 14.11 -8.95 -11.67
N LEU A 8 13.02 -8.22 -11.44
CA LEU A 8 12.81 -6.92 -12.05
C LEU A 8 13.88 -5.96 -11.53
N ARG A 9 14.75 -5.52 -12.42
CA ARG A 9 15.72 -4.44 -12.19
C ARG A 9 15.34 -3.30 -13.12
N LEU A 10 14.41 -2.47 -12.65
CA LEU A 10 14.10 -1.21 -13.33
C LEU A 10 15.26 -0.25 -13.12
N SER A 11 15.63 0.48 -14.17
CA SER A 11 16.56 1.59 -14.03
C SER A 11 15.92 2.72 -13.21
N TYR A 12 16.75 3.61 -12.62
CA TYR A 12 16.23 4.75 -11.86
C TYR A 12 15.35 5.69 -12.72
N ALA A 13 15.64 5.80 -14.03
CA ALA A 13 14.83 6.58 -14.96
C ALA A 13 13.42 5.98 -15.14
N GLU A 14 13.34 4.67 -15.39
CA GLU A 14 12.05 3.98 -15.53
C GLU A 14 11.25 3.99 -14.20
N LEU A 15 11.93 3.85 -13.07
CA LEU A 15 11.30 3.99 -11.75
C LEU A 15 10.71 5.38 -11.54
N GLU A 16 11.43 6.43 -11.95
CA GLU A 16 10.96 7.80 -11.87
C GLU A 16 9.74 8.01 -12.75
N GLU A 17 9.77 7.57 -14.01
CA GLU A 17 8.63 7.68 -14.94
C GLU A 17 7.38 6.97 -14.41
N LEU A 18 7.53 5.75 -13.90
CA LEU A 18 6.42 4.99 -13.33
C LEU A 18 5.84 5.68 -12.08
N ASN A 19 6.71 6.17 -11.18
CA ASN A 19 6.27 6.89 -9.99
C ASN A 19 5.62 8.23 -10.32
N LEU A 20 6.09 8.94 -11.36
CA LEU A 20 5.47 10.16 -11.86
C LEU A 20 4.09 9.89 -12.46
N CYS A 21 3.95 8.84 -13.28
CA CYS A 21 2.66 8.42 -13.82
C CYS A 21 1.67 8.07 -12.70
N ALA A 22 2.10 7.32 -11.68
CA ALA A 22 1.26 7.03 -10.52
C ALA A 22 0.88 8.30 -9.73
N LYS A 23 1.78 9.29 -9.65
CA LYS A 23 1.50 10.58 -9.03
C LYS A 23 0.48 11.39 -9.85
N GLU A 24 0.58 11.39 -11.18
CA GLU A 24 -0.38 12.04 -12.07
C GLU A 24 -1.77 11.40 -11.96
N GLN A 25 -1.86 10.07 -11.92
CA GLN A 25 -3.12 9.36 -11.73
C GLN A 25 -3.81 9.76 -10.41
N ARG A 26 -3.03 9.96 -9.33
CA ARG A 26 -3.54 10.49 -8.06
C ARG A 26 -4.01 11.94 -8.18
N LEU A 27 -3.23 12.79 -8.87
CA LEU A 27 -3.56 14.20 -9.06
C LEU A 27 -4.86 14.37 -9.86
N ASN A 28 -5.03 13.55 -10.90
CA ASN A 28 -6.18 13.53 -11.79
C ASN A 28 -7.42 12.87 -11.18
N ARG A 29 -7.35 12.43 -9.90
CA ARG A 29 -8.44 11.75 -9.19
C ARG A 29 -9.06 10.61 -10.00
N VAL A 30 -8.22 9.85 -10.71
CA VAL A 30 -8.66 8.68 -11.48
C VAL A 30 -9.37 7.73 -10.52
N PRO A 31 -10.53 7.17 -10.89
CA PRO A 31 -11.29 6.32 -9.99
C PRO A 31 -10.48 5.07 -9.61
N VAL A 32 -10.51 4.72 -8.32
CA VAL A 32 -9.65 3.69 -7.71
C VAL A 32 -9.74 2.35 -8.42
N HIS A 33 -10.92 1.96 -8.92
CA HIS A 33 -11.12 0.70 -9.64
C HIS A 33 -10.30 0.61 -10.94
N GLN A 34 -10.11 1.73 -11.65
CA GLN A 34 -9.31 1.73 -12.89
C GLN A 34 -7.82 1.55 -12.57
N ILE A 35 -7.33 2.28 -11.56
CA ILE A 35 -5.95 2.16 -11.08
C ILE A 35 -5.71 0.73 -10.58
N GLN A 36 -6.65 0.20 -9.80
CA GLN A 36 -6.59 -1.16 -9.29
C GLN A 36 -6.47 -2.19 -10.41
N GLU A 37 -7.32 -2.11 -11.44
CA GLU A 37 -7.28 -3.07 -12.55
C GLU A 37 -5.97 -2.96 -13.34
N GLU A 38 -5.50 -1.75 -13.60
CA GLU A 38 -4.20 -1.50 -14.25
C GLU A 38 -3.05 -2.09 -13.44
N ARG A 39 -3.04 -1.87 -12.12
CA ARG A 39 -2.00 -2.39 -11.21
C ARG A 39 -2.07 -3.91 -11.08
N LEU A 40 -3.26 -4.50 -11.02
CA LEU A 40 -3.46 -5.96 -11.02
C LEU A 40 -2.99 -6.58 -12.33
N ARG A 41 -3.29 -5.95 -13.47
CA ARG A 41 -2.79 -6.39 -14.79
C ARG A 41 -1.26 -6.33 -14.83
N TYR A 42 -0.65 -5.23 -14.40
CA TYR A 42 0.80 -5.09 -14.31
C TYR A 42 1.41 -6.15 -13.39
N LEU A 43 0.87 -6.31 -12.18
CA LEU A 43 1.28 -7.35 -11.25
C LEU A 43 1.14 -8.73 -11.85
N THR A 44 0.16 -9.00 -12.71
CA THR A 44 -0.06 -10.31 -13.33
C THR A 44 0.92 -10.57 -14.47
N ASP A 45 1.07 -9.61 -15.38
CA ASP A 45 1.90 -9.68 -16.58
C ASP A 45 3.40 -9.79 -16.25
N GLU A 46 3.84 -8.99 -15.27
CA GLU A 46 5.24 -8.90 -14.92
C GLU A 46 5.68 -10.08 -14.04
N LYS A 47 6.26 -11.12 -14.66
CA LYS A 47 6.70 -12.36 -14.01
C LYS A 47 7.92 -12.17 -13.11
N ARG A 48 8.63 -11.05 -13.27
CA ARG A 48 9.87 -10.72 -12.56
C ARG A 48 9.65 -10.15 -11.15
N ILE A 49 8.39 -9.90 -10.78
CA ILE A 49 7.99 -9.48 -9.43
C ILE A 49 7.82 -10.74 -8.57
N LYS A 50 8.60 -10.81 -7.49
CA LYS A 50 8.58 -11.95 -6.57
C LYS A 50 7.56 -11.74 -5.46
N ALA A 51 7.55 -10.56 -4.87
CA ALA A 51 6.76 -10.25 -3.69
C ALA A 51 6.26 -8.82 -3.74
N VAL A 52 5.15 -8.59 -3.06
CA VAL A 52 4.57 -7.28 -2.85
C VAL A 52 4.59 -6.98 -1.36
N THR A 53 5.26 -5.90 -1.00
CA THR A 53 5.39 -5.43 0.37
C THR A 53 4.25 -4.45 0.65
N VAL A 54 3.35 -4.85 1.55
CA VAL A 54 2.28 -3.98 2.07
C VAL A 54 2.81 -3.24 3.29
N LEU A 55 2.71 -1.91 3.25
CA LEU A 55 3.16 -0.99 4.29
C LEU A 55 1.96 -0.40 5.01
N PHE A 56 1.92 -0.46 6.33
CA PHE A 56 0.89 0.23 7.11
C PHE A 56 1.48 0.86 8.36
N SER A 57 0.78 1.85 8.89
CA SER A 57 1.17 2.61 10.07
C SER A 57 0.32 2.21 11.28
N ASP A 58 0.96 2.05 12.42
CA ASP A 58 0.29 1.89 13.72
C ASP A 58 0.05 3.25 14.42
N LEU A 59 -0.68 3.25 15.53
CA LEU A 59 -0.97 4.40 16.40
C LEU A 59 0.28 5.15 16.86
N GLU A 60 1.38 4.42 17.11
CA GLU A 60 2.67 5.02 17.47
C GLU A 60 3.40 5.66 16.27
N GLY A 61 2.84 5.61 15.06
CA GLY A 61 3.46 6.08 13.83
C GLY A 61 4.55 5.15 13.30
N ARG A 62 4.62 3.91 13.79
CA ARG A 62 5.57 2.90 13.32
C ARG A 62 5.09 2.29 12.02
N LEU A 63 5.99 2.22 11.04
CA LEU A 63 5.74 1.57 9.75
C LEU A 63 6.02 0.08 9.86
N HIS A 64 4.98 -0.73 9.65
CA HIS A 64 5.08 -2.17 9.53
C HIS A 64 5.10 -2.56 8.06
N MET A 65 5.97 -3.51 7.70
CA MET A 65 6.11 -4.03 6.34
C MET A 65 5.76 -5.51 6.33
N LEU A 66 4.84 -5.92 5.47
CA LEU A 66 4.45 -7.31 5.27
C LEU A 66 4.70 -7.71 3.83
N ASP A 67 5.60 -8.66 3.62
CA ASP A 67 5.86 -9.24 2.30
C ASP A 67 4.84 -10.34 1.99
N TYR A 68 4.02 -10.13 0.95
CA TYR A 68 3.11 -11.13 0.40
C TYR A 68 3.64 -11.67 -0.92
N ASP A 69 3.39 -12.97 -1.19
CA ASP A 69 3.64 -13.55 -2.50
C ASP A 69 2.67 -12.96 -3.54
N LYS A 70 3.17 -12.67 -4.75
CA LYS A 70 2.36 -12.12 -5.85
C LYS A 70 1.10 -12.97 -6.11
N LYS A 71 1.22 -14.31 -6.13
CA LYS A 71 0.09 -15.21 -6.42
C LYS A 71 -0.96 -15.18 -5.31
N PHE A 72 -0.51 -15.01 -4.07
CA PHE A 72 -1.41 -14.87 -2.92
C PHE A 72 -2.13 -13.52 -2.98
N LEU A 73 -1.41 -12.44 -3.27
CA LEU A 73 -1.98 -11.10 -3.37
C LEU A 73 -3.05 -11.01 -4.46
N ILE A 74 -2.79 -11.52 -5.67
CA ILE A 74 -3.75 -11.49 -6.78
C ILE A 74 -5.05 -12.24 -6.42
N LYS A 75 -4.97 -13.28 -5.60
CA LYS A 75 -6.14 -14.07 -5.18
C LYS A 75 -6.87 -13.49 -3.97
N SER A 76 -6.15 -12.83 -3.07
CA SER A 76 -6.65 -12.48 -1.73
C SER A 76 -6.52 -11.00 -1.37
N TRP A 77 -6.28 -10.10 -2.35
CA TRP A 77 -6.10 -8.66 -2.10
C TRP A 77 -7.29 -8.01 -1.37
N ASP A 78 -8.50 -8.54 -1.52
CA ASP A 78 -9.72 -8.01 -0.89
C ASP A 78 -9.90 -8.48 0.57
N ASN A 79 -9.28 -9.60 0.93
CA ASN A 79 -9.47 -10.23 2.24
C ASN A 79 -8.12 -10.65 2.83
N LEU A 80 -7.20 -9.69 2.94
CA LEU A 80 -5.94 -9.87 3.65
C LEU A 80 -6.20 -9.78 5.15
N THR A 81 -6.06 -10.88 5.86
CA THR A 81 -6.15 -10.91 7.33
C THR A 81 -4.77 -10.77 7.94
N PHE A 82 -4.66 -9.96 8.97
CA PHE A 82 -3.44 -9.80 9.76
C PHE A 82 -3.74 -9.92 11.25
N ASP A 83 -2.81 -10.56 11.97
CA ASP A 83 -2.89 -10.71 13.40
C ASP A 83 -2.31 -9.47 14.10
N GLY A 84 -3.21 -8.60 14.56
CA GLY A 84 -2.87 -7.36 15.27
C GLY A 84 -2.19 -7.55 16.62
N SER A 85 -2.11 -8.79 17.14
CA SER A 85 -1.49 -9.07 18.44
C SER A 85 0.00 -8.72 18.50
N SER A 86 0.67 -8.64 17.34
CA SER A 86 2.10 -8.33 17.25
C SER A 86 2.44 -6.83 17.29
N ILE A 87 1.45 -5.94 17.41
CA ILE A 87 1.65 -4.51 17.30
C ILE A 87 1.22 -3.78 18.59
N ARG A 88 2.12 -2.94 19.14
CA ARG A 88 1.92 -2.21 20.40
C ARG A 88 1.07 -0.96 20.18
N GLY A 89 -0.22 -1.07 20.44
CA GLY A 89 -1.18 0.01 20.19
C GLY A 89 -2.60 -0.54 20.03
N PHE A 90 -2.69 -1.77 19.53
CA PHE A 90 -3.90 -2.60 19.42
C PHE A 90 -4.32 -3.22 20.77
N THR A 91 -4.04 -2.55 21.88
CA THR A 91 -4.21 -3.08 23.23
C THR A 91 -5.64 -2.85 23.72
N ALA A 92 -6.54 -3.75 23.34
CA ALA A 92 -7.76 -4.04 24.10
C ALA A 92 -8.23 -5.50 23.91
N GLN A 93 -7.34 -6.47 24.09
CA GLN A 93 -7.69 -7.84 24.55
C GLN A 93 -8.74 -8.66 23.74
N ARG A 94 -9.19 -8.23 22.54
CA ARG A 94 -10.32 -8.90 21.87
C ARG A 94 -10.45 -8.81 20.35
N GLU A 95 -9.50 -8.23 19.61
CA GLU A 95 -9.59 -8.12 18.15
C GLU A 95 -8.28 -8.60 17.48
N SER A 96 -8.08 -9.92 17.48
CA SER A 96 -6.90 -10.58 16.91
C SER A 96 -6.99 -10.80 15.40
N ASP A 97 -8.15 -10.62 14.76
CA ASP A 97 -8.26 -10.73 13.30
C ASP A 97 -8.70 -9.39 12.71
N LEU A 98 -7.71 -8.57 12.35
CA LEU A 98 -7.93 -7.35 11.59
C LEU A 98 -7.78 -7.63 10.11
N ARG A 99 -8.40 -6.79 9.29
CA ARG A 99 -8.28 -6.86 7.84
C ARG A 99 -7.41 -5.71 7.35
N LEU A 100 -6.64 -5.99 6.31
CA LEU A 100 -5.84 -5.00 5.60
C LEU A 100 -6.51 -4.70 4.27
N HIS A 101 -6.87 -3.44 4.09
CA HIS A 101 -7.34 -2.91 2.82
C HIS A 101 -6.18 -2.29 2.04
N MET A 102 -6.06 -2.57 0.75
CA MET A 102 -4.96 -2.05 -0.06
C MET A 102 -5.31 -0.72 -0.70
N ASP A 103 -4.45 0.28 -0.52
CA ASP A 103 -4.58 1.59 -1.17
C ASP A 103 -3.88 1.54 -2.54
N TRP A 104 -4.61 1.09 -3.58
CA TRP A 104 -4.14 0.98 -4.97
C TRP A 104 -3.52 2.24 -5.57
N PRO A 105 -4.05 3.47 -5.35
CA PRO A 105 -3.35 4.65 -5.81
C PRO A 105 -1.98 4.77 -5.14
N ALA A 106 -1.84 4.36 -3.88
CA ALA A 106 -0.61 4.39 -3.09
C ALA A 106 0.40 3.27 -3.42
N PHE A 107 0.52 2.93 -4.70
CA PHE A 107 1.46 1.97 -5.25
C PHE A 107 2.78 2.64 -5.63
N TYR A 108 3.90 2.00 -5.29
CA TYR A 108 5.26 2.49 -5.53
C TYR A 108 6.17 1.35 -6.00
N TRP A 109 6.96 1.62 -7.03
CA TRP A 109 8.01 0.71 -7.46
C TRP A 109 9.26 0.96 -6.63
N ALA A 110 9.74 -0.08 -5.93
CA ALA A 110 10.89 0.02 -5.06
C ALA A 110 12.19 -0.12 -5.87
N PRO A 111 13.24 0.68 -5.58
CA PRO A 111 14.55 0.49 -6.19
C PRO A 111 15.14 -0.86 -5.77
N ALA A 112 15.54 -1.65 -6.76
CA ALA A 112 16.09 -3.00 -6.56
C ALA A 112 17.35 -3.04 -5.69
N ASP A 113 18.08 -1.92 -5.61
CA ASP A 113 19.32 -1.77 -4.84
C ASP A 113 19.07 -1.72 -3.32
N ILE A 114 17.95 -1.15 -2.88
CA ILE A 114 17.66 -0.91 -1.45
C ILE A 114 16.74 -2.00 -0.89
N PHE A 115 15.67 -2.34 -1.62
CA PHE A 115 14.62 -3.27 -1.13
C PHE A 115 14.77 -4.70 -1.67
N GLY A 116 15.68 -4.90 -2.63
CA GLY A 116 15.83 -6.14 -3.37
C GLY A 116 15.03 -6.13 -4.68
N ALA A 117 15.57 -6.82 -5.68
CA ALA A 117 14.98 -6.87 -7.02
C ALA A 117 13.59 -7.54 -7.02
N GLY A 118 12.67 -7.01 -7.82
CA GLY A 118 11.32 -7.55 -7.96
C GLY A 118 10.40 -7.37 -6.75
N LYS A 119 10.66 -6.38 -5.90
CA LYS A 119 9.74 -5.94 -4.83
C LYS A 119 8.97 -4.69 -5.22
N ILE A 120 7.73 -4.62 -4.77
CA ILE A 120 6.82 -3.48 -4.96
C ILE A 120 6.26 -3.08 -3.61
N LEU A 121 6.10 -1.79 -3.37
CA LEU A 121 5.59 -1.24 -2.14
C LEU A 121 4.17 -0.74 -2.37
N ILE A 122 3.24 -1.13 -1.51
CA ILE A 122 1.85 -0.66 -1.54
C ILE A 122 1.47 -0.26 -0.13
N PHE A 123 0.83 0.89 0.04
CA PHE A 123 0.28 1.22 1.35
C PHE A 123 -1.04 0.48 1.58
N GLY A 124 -1.19 -0.09 2.77
CA GLY A 124 -2.43 -0.66 3.27
C GLY A 124 -3.00 0.22 4.38
N GLU A 125 -4.32 0.13 4.53
CA GLU A 125 -5.09 0.70 5.63
C GLU A 125 -5.66 -0.45 6.47
N VAL A 126 -5.64 -0.30 7.78
CA VAL A 126 -6.18 -1.32 8.69
C VAL A 126 -7.67 -1.05 8.87
N ILE A 127 -8.49 -2.08 8.62
CA ILE A 127 -9.94 -2.03 8.81
C ILE A 127 -10.38 -3.13 9.78
N ASP A 128 -11.47 -2.85 10.49
CA ASP A 128 -12.08 -3.82 11.39
C ASP A 128 -12.85 -4.92 10.63
N LYS A 129 -13.32 -5.95 11.34
CA LYS A 129 -14.19 -7.00 10.77
C LYS A 129 -15.48 -6.42 10.20
N ASP A 130 -15.98 -5.35 10.81
CA ASP A 130 -17.17 -4.61 10.37
C ASP A 130 -16.90 -3.68 9.17
N GLY A 131 -15.65 -3.62 8.66
CA GLY A 131 -15.27 -2.82 7.50
C GLY A 131 -15.10 -1.32 7.79
N THR A 132 -15.21 -0.93 9.05
CA THR A 132 -14.90 0.42 9.51
C THR A 132 -13.39 0.64 9.54
N PRO A 133 -12.90 1.86 9.22
CA PRO A 133 -11.49 2.18 9.36
C PRO A 133 -11.08 2.04 10.82
N TYR A 134 -9.98 1.34 11.06
CA TYR A 134 -9.53 1.09 12.42
C TYR A 134 -9.01 2.39 13.02
N SER A 135 -9.45 2.73 14.23
CA SER A 135 -9.13 4.02 14.87
C SER A 135 -7.64 4.24 15.15
N ALA A 136 -6.84 3.17 15.18
CA ALA A 136 -5.39 3.26 15.32
C ALA A 136 -4.65 3.55 14.00
N ASP A 137 -5.32 3.44 12.84
CA ASP A 137 -4.71 3.81 11.57
C ASP A 137 -4.82 5.32 11.33
N ILE A 138 -3.71 6.00 11.60
CA ILE A 138 -3.58 7.46 11.43
C ILE A 138 -3.92 7.88 9.99
N ARG A 139 -3.63 7.03 8.98
CA ARG A 139 -3.91 7.36 7.58
C ARG A 139 -5.42 7.40 7.30
N GLY A 140 -6.16 6.41 7.79
CA GLY A 140 -7.62 6.37 7.69
C GLY A 140 -8.26 7.55 8.43
N VAL A 141 -7.77 7.88 9.63
CA VAL A 141 -8.24 9.03 10.42
C VAL A 141 -8.00 10.36 9.69
N LEU A 142 -6.85 10.52 9.04
CA LEU A 142 -6.52 11.72 8.26
C LEU A 142 -7.38 11.82 6.98
N LYS A 143 -7.64 10.71 6.28
CA LYS A 143 -8.55 10.69 5.11
C LYS A 143 -9.99 11.00 5.51
N ALA A 144 -10.44 10.55 6.68
CA ALA A 144 -11.76 10.83 7.23
C ALA A 144 -11.92 12.28 7.72
N SER A 145 -10.81 13.00 7.92
CA SER A 145 -10.80 14.39 8.41
C SER A 145 -10.37 15.42 7.33
N PRO A 146 -11.00 15.49 6.13
CA PRO A 146 -10.66 16.52 5.15
C PRO A 146 -11.09 17.93 5.60
N THR A 147 -11.89 18.05 6.66
CA THR A 147 -12.53 19.31 7.10
C THR A 147 -11.59 20.29 7.82
N ALA A 148 -10.41 19.86 8.29
CA ALA A 148 -9.53 20.75 9.07
C ALA A 148 -8.65 21.69 8.23
N CYS A 149 -8.60 21.53 6.90
CA CYS A 149 -7.82 22.40 6.01
C CYS A 149 -8.73 23.23 5.10
N THR A 150 -9.73 23.91 5.67
CA THR A 150 -10.21 25.14 5.07
C THR A 150 -9.34 26.27 5.60
N ILE A 151 -8.34 26.65 4.80
CA ILE A 151 -7.63 27.91 4.96
C ILE A 151 -8.71 29.00 4.96
N PRO A 152 -8.86 29.83 6.00
CA PRO A 152 -9.77 30.94 5.94
C PRO A 152 -9.24 31.93 4.90
N THR A 153 -9.74 31.87 3.66
CA THR A 153 -9.64 32.97 2.70
C THR A 153 -10.58 34.08 3.14
N ALA A 154 -10.19 34.78 4.20
CA ALA A 154 -10.78 36.05 4.60
C ALA A 154 -9.67 36.90 5.21
N ILE A 155 -9.02 37.70 4.35
CA ILE A 155 -8.32 38.91 4.79
C ILE A 155 -9.18 40.08 4.30
N PRO A 156 -9.56 41.03 5.19
CA PRO A 156 -10.40 42.18 4.87
C PRO A 156 -9.70 43.22 3.98
#